data_AF-A0A7C3GRQ0-F1
#
_entry.id   AF-A0A7C3GRQ0-F1
#
_cell.length_a   1.000
_cell.length_b   1.000
_cell.length_c   1.000
_cell.angle_alpha   90.00
_cell.angle_beta   90.00
_cell.angle_gamma   90.00
#
_symmetry.space_group_name_H-M   'P 1'
#
loop_
_entity.id
_entity.type
_entity.pdbx_description
1 polymer ?
#
loop_
_entity_poly.entity_id
_entity_poly.type
_entity_poly.pdbx_seq_one_letter_code
_entity_poly.pdbx_strand_id
1 'polypeptide(L)'
;MRLRTVALVAILFILLIILGVVLVRYAVAVWSPGETWRPARSIPNTDVNPYGANFFLDREVEPWKRQRTVEMARQAGLGWAKQQFAWAEIEPLRKGEFVDPVSGESSWAKFDAIVDLYRANGLEVIARLDLAPAWARPPDTRPETPPTDFQDFGDFVYAFVS
;
A
#
# COMPACT_ATOMS: atom_id res chain seq x y z
N MET A 1 -25.15 65.81 -4.13
CA MET A 1 -24.52 64.91 -3.13
C MET A 1 -23.01 65.11 -3.17
N ARG A 2 -22.33 65.12 -2.01
CA ARG A 2 -20.86 65.25 -1.97
C ARG A 2 -20.24 63.98 -2.57
N LEU A 3 -19.22 64.11 -3.43
CA LEU A 3 -18.53 63.01 -4.13
C LEU A 3 -18.19 61.82 -3.21
N ARG A 4 -17.86 62.12 -1.95
CA ARG A 4 -17.62 61.15 -0.87
C ARG A 4 -18.80 60.23 -0.59
N THR A 5 -20.02 60.75 -0.58
CA THR A 5 -21.24 59.95 -0.36
C THR A 5 -21.48 58.99 -1.52
N VAL A 6 -21.24 59.43 -2.76
CA VAL A 6 -21.37 58.56 -3.95
C VAL A 6 -20.32 57.44 -3.92
N ALA A 7 -19.07 57.77 -3.57
CA ALA A 7 -17.99 56.79 -3.44
C ALA A 7 -18.28 55.75 -2.35
N LEU A 8 -18.78 56.17 -1.18
CA LEU A 8 -19.14 55.27 -0.08
C LEU A 8 -20.30 54.32 -0.46
N VAL A 9 -21.30 54.83 -1.18
CA VAL A 9 -22.41 54.00 -1.68
C VAL A 9 -21.91 52.98 -2.70
N ALA A 10 -21.00 53.38 -3.62
CA ALA A 10 -20.41 52.47 -4.59
C ALA A 10 -19.56 51.37 -3.91
N ILE A 11 -18.76 51.72 -2.91
CA ILE A 11 -17.97 50.76 -2.12
C ILE A 11 -18.88 49.77 -1.39
N LEU A 12 -19.96 50.25 -0.76
CA LEU A 12 -20.93 49.38 -0.09
C LEU A 12 -21.57 48.40 -1.07
N PHE A 13 -21.97 48.86 -2.27
CA PHE A 13 -22.49 47.99 -3.32
C PHE A 13 -21.50 46.91 -3.75
N ILE A 14 -20.22 47.27 -3.93
CA ILE A 14 -19.17 46.32 -4.28
C ILE A 14 -18.98 45.28 -3.17
N LEU A 15 -18.95 45.71 -1.91
CA LEU A 15 -18.81 44.80 -0.77
C LEU A 15 -20.00 43.84 -0.64
N LEU A 16 -21.22 44.32 -0.89
CA LEU A 16 -22.42 43.46 -0.89
C LEU A 16 -22.40 42.44 -2.02
N ILE A 17 -21.89 42.81 -3.20
CA ILE A 17 -21.71 41.88 -4.32
C ILE A 17 -20.66 40.81 -3.96
N ILE A 18 -19.51 41.22 -3.43
CA ILE A 18 -18.45 40.29 -3.01
C ILE A 18 -18.97 39.33 -1.93
N LEU A 19 -19.67 39.86 -0.92
CA LEU A 19 -20.29 39.05 0.12
C LEU A 19 -21.30 38.06 -0.46
N GLY A 20 -22.16 38.52 -1.39
CA GLY A 20 -23.10 37.66 -2.10
C GLY A 20 -22.41 36.52 -2.85
N VAL A 21 -21.33 36.81 -3.58
CA VAL A 21 -20.54 35.81 -4.31
C VAL A 21 -19.89 34.80 -3.35
N VAL A 22 -19.31 35.26 -2.24
CA VAL A 22 -18.71 34.39 -1.22
C VAL A 22 -19.77 33.47 -0.60
N LEU A 23 -20.93 34.02 -0.24
CA LEU A 23 -22.03 33.25 0.35
C LEU A 23 -22.59 32.22 -0.63
N VAL A 24 -22.77 32.57 -1.92
CA VAL A 24 -23.22 31.62 -2.94
C VAL A 24 -22.18 30.52 -3.17
N ARG A 25 -20.89 30.86 -3.24
CA ARG A 25 -19.81 29.88 -3.37
C ARG A 25 -19.79 28.90 -2.20
N TYR A 26 -19.95 29.41 -0.98
CA TYR A 26 -20.02 28.58 0.22
C TYR A 26 -21.27 27.70 0.22
N ALA A 27 -22.43 28.25 -0.15
CA ALA A 27 -23.68 27.50 -0.25
C ALA A 27 -23.58 26.36 -1.29
N VAL A 28 -22.97 26.61 -2.45
CA VAL A 28 -22.74 25.58 -3.48
C VAL A 28 -21.72 24.55 -3.02
N ALA A 29 -20.66 24.95 -2.32
CA ALA A 29 -19.66 24.01 -1.79
C ALA A 29 -20.21 23.12 -0.67
N VAL A 30 -21.12 23.64 0.16
CA VAL A 30 -21.81 22.89 1.21
C VAL A 30 -22.97 22.07 0.64
N TRP A 31 -23.51 22.44 -0.52
CA TRP A 31 -24.47 21.64 -1.26
C TRP A 31 -23.77 20.44 -1.89
N SER A 32 -23.55 19.39 -1.08
CA SER A 32 -23.42 18.04 -1.63
C SER A 32 -24.77 17.68 -2.26
N PRO A 33 -24.83 17.33 -3.55
CA PRO A 33 -25.95 16.56 -4.06
C PRO A 33 -26.08 15.38 -3.10
N GLY A 34 -27.20 15.29 -2.38
CA GLY A 34 -27.38 14.28 -1.33
C GLY A 34 -26.92 12.94 -1.86
N GLU A 35 -26.12 12.21 -1.07
CA GLU A 35 -25.46 10.97 -1.46
C GLU A 35 -26.36 10.18 -2.41
N THR A 36 -26.03 10.19 -3.69
CA THR A 36 -26.77 9.38 -4.65
C THR A 36 -26.52 7.96 -4.20
N TRP A 37 -27.55 7.32 -3.64
CA TRP A 37 -27.51 5.93 -3.27
C TRP A 37 -27.03 5.17 -4.49
N ARG A 38 -25.75 4.76 -4.47
CA ARG A 38 -25.19 3.99 -5.56
C ARG A 38 -25.98 2.68 -5.57
N PRO A 39 -26.43 2.20 -6.74
CA PRO A 39 -27.11 0.92 -6.79
C PRO A 39 -26.22 -0.14 -6.13
N ALA A 40 -26.84 -1.00 -5.33
CA ALA A 40 -26.13 -2.09 -4.68
C ALA A 40 -25.42 -2.90 -5.78
N ARG A 41 -24.12 -3.06 -5.63
CA ARG A 41 -23.29 -3.89 -6.52
C ARG A 41 -22.75 -5.05 -5.70
N SER A 42 -22.66 -6.22 -6.32
CA SER A 42 -21.92 -7.34 -5.74
C SER A 42 -20.47 -6.93 -5.52
N ILE A 43 -19.96 -7.17 -4.33
CA ILE A 43 -18.54 -7.07 -4.03
C ILE A 43 -18.01 -8.50 -4.05
N PRO A 44 -17.08 -8.83 -4.97
CA PRO A 44 -16.53 -10.17 -5.06
C PRO A 44 -15.80 -10.54 -3.76
N ASN A 45 -15.72 -11.85 -3.48
CA ASN A 45 -14.97 -12.41 -2.35
C ASN A 45 -15.44 -11.90 -0.98
N THR A 46 -16.75 -11.68 -0.82
CA THR A 46 -17.35 -11.34 0.49
C THR A 46 -17.81 -12.57 1.27
N ASP A 47 -17.74 -13.75 0.63
CA ASP A 47 -18.09 -15.07 1.14
C ASP A 47 -16.87 -15.87 1.67
N VAL A 48 -15.66 -15.32 1.54
CA VAL A 48 -14.42 -15.94 2.06
C VAL A 48 -14.13 -15.51 3.50
N ASN A 49 -13.16 -16.17 4.16
CA ASN A 49 -12.75 -15.80 5.52
C ASN A 49 -12.29 -14.33 5.55
N PRO A 50 -12.93 -13.44 6.34
CA PRO A 50 -12.58 -12.02 6.36
C PRO A 50 -11.38 -11.71 7.29
N TYR A 51 -10.89 -12.69 8.05
CA TYR A 51 -9.90 -12.47 9.09
C TYR A 51 -8.49 -12.79 8.61
N GLY A 52 -7.58 -11.86 8.87
CA GLY A 52 -6.15 -12.00 8.63
C GLY A 52 -5.32 -11.12 9.54
N ALA A 53 -4.00 -11.33 9.52
CA ALA A 53 -3.05 -10.54 10.28
C ALA A 53 -1.81 -10.20 9.45
N ASN A 54 -1.04 -9.21 9.91
CA ASN A 54 0.30 -8.95 9.38
C ASN A 54 1.29 -9.88 10.08
N PHE A 55 2.20 -10.47 9.31
CA PHE A 55 3.23 -11.36 9.79
C PHE A 55 4.62 -10.85 9.37
N PHE A 56 5.63 -11.25 10.13
CA PHE A 56 7.03 -10.84 9.95
C PHE A 56 7.96 -12.06 10.04
N LEU A 57 7.56 -13.19 9.46
CA LEU A 57 8.30 -14.46 9.59
C LEU A 57 9.67 -14.40 8.90
N ASP A 58 9.83 -13.52 7.92
CA ASP A 58 11.08 -13.18 7.25
C ASP A 58 12.16 -12.65 8.22
N ARG A 59 11.74 -12.03 9.33
CA ARG A 59 12.62 -11.48 10.37
C ARG A 59 12.87 -12.44 11.52
N GLU A 60 12.10 -13.51 11.62
CA GLU A 60 12.26 -14.53 12.65
C GLU A 60 13.37 -15.49 12.23
N VAL A 61 14.40 -15.66 13.05
CA VAL A 61 15.55 -16.51 12.73
C VAL A 61 15.25 -17.98 13.04
N GLU A 62 14.47 -18.24 14.09
CA GLU A 62 14.29 -19.59 14.61
C GLU A 62 13.08 -20.29 13.96
N PRO A 63 13.28 -21.43 13.26
CA PRO A 63 12.18 -22.11 12.54
C PRO A 63 11.01 -22.51 13.44
N TRP A 64 11.29 -22.93 14.68
CA TRP A 64 10.25 -23.33 15.63
C TRP A 64 9.33 -22.16 16.03
N LYS A 65 9.85 -20.93 16.08
CA LYS A 65 9.05 -19.73 16.37
C LYS A 65 8.14 -19.38 15.21
N ARG A 66 8.62 -19.53 13.97
CA ARG A 66 7.78 -19.38 12.77
C ARG A 66 6.63 -20.38 12.81
N GLN A 67 6.94 -21.67 13.02
CA GLN A 67 5.94 -22.73 13.11
C GLN A 67 4.90 -22.43 14.20
N ARG A 68 5.36 -22.08 15.41
CA ARG A 68 4.45 -21.76 16.52
C ARG A 68 3.56 -20.56 16.22
N THR A 69 4.08 -19.53 15.56
CA THR A 69 3.33 -18.34 15.18
C THR A 69 2.20 -18.68 14.22
N VAL A 70 2.50 -19.47 13.18
CA VAL A 70 1.51 -19.88 12.18
C VAL A 70 0.49 -20.85 12.79
N GLU A 71 0.90 -21.74 13.69
CA GLU A 71 -0.01 -22.62 14.41
C GLU A 71 -1.01 -21.83 15.26
N MET A 72 -0.55 -20.83 16.00
CA MET A 72 -1.42 -19.95 16.78
C MET A 72 -2.40 -19.17 15.89
N ALA A 73 -1.94 -18.72 14.72
CA ALA A 73 -2.80 -18.03 13.76
C ALA A 73 -3.93 -18.92 13.24
N ARG A 74 -3.61 -20.17 12.89
CA ARG A 74 -4.61 -21.18 12.52
C ARG A 74 -5.59 -21.46 13.67
N GLN A 75 -5.09 -21.64 14.89
CA GLN A 75 -5.93 -21.87 16.08
C GLN A 75 -6.86 -20.69 16.37
N ALA A 76 -6.46 -19.46 16.03
CA ALA A 76 -7.27 -18.26 16.14
C ALA A 76 -8.29 -18.09 15.00
N GLY A 77 -8.32 -18.99 14.01
CA GLY A 77 -9.26 -18.94 12.88
C GLY A 77 -8.89 -17.94 11.78
N LEU A 78 -7.63 -17.49 11.73
CA LEU A 78 -7.16 -16.60 10.65
C LEU A 78 -7.05 -17.37 9.34
N GLY A 79 -7.59 -16.80 8.27
CA GLY A 79 -7.49 -17.35 6.90
C GLY A 79 -6.41 -16.68 6.07
N TRP A 80 -6.00 -15.46 6.41
CA TRP A 80 -5.06 -14.67 5.62
C TRP A 80 -3.81 -14.25 6.40
N ALA A 81 -2.66 -14.40 5.77
CA ALA A 81 -1.37 -13.92 6.23
C ALA A 81 -0.84 -12.85 5.27
N LYS A 82 -0.78 -11.60 5.73
CA LYS A 82 -0.08 -10.54 4.99
C LYS A 82 1.41 -10.60 5.31
N GLN A 83 2.20 -10.97 4.31
CA GLN A 83 3.64 -11.22 4.43
C GLN A 83 4.41 -10.24 3.54
N GLN A 84 5.48 -9.67 4.09
CA GLN A 84 6.43 -8.84 3.34
C GLN A 84 7.39 -9.74 2.54
N PHE A 85 7.66 -9.37 1.29
CA PHE A 85 8.67 -9.96 0.42
C PHE A 85 9.56 -8.82 -0.07
N ALA A 86 10.70 -8.63 0.60
CA ALA A 86 11.63 -7.56 0.29
C ALA A 86 12.36 -7.87 -1.02
N TRP A 87 12.15 -7.04 -2.05
CA TRP A 87 12.83 -7.15 -3.34
C TRP A 87 14.35 -7.16 -3.16
N ALA A 88 14.87 -6.31 -2.28
CA ALA A 88 16.29 -6.25 -1.96
C ALA A 88 16.89 -7.53 -1.35
N GLU A 89 16.07 -8.38 -0.72
CA GLU A 89 16.55 -9.67 -0.20
C GLU A 89 16.44 -10.78 -1.25
N ILE A 90 15.45 -10.68 -2.14
CA ILE A 90 15.21 -11.64 -3.20
C ILE A 90 16.16 -11.41 -4.38
N GLU A 91 16.49 -10.18 -4.73
CA GLU A 91 17.38 -9.86 -5.85
C GLU A 91 18.52 -8.92 -5.40
N PRO A 92 19.42 -9.41 -4.53
CA PRO A 92 20.28 -8.54 -3.73
C PRO A 92 21.42 -7.88 -4.51
N LEU A 93 21.98 -8.57 -5.51
CA LEU A 93 23.24 -8.16 -6.15
C LEU A 93 23.02 -7.38 -7.44
N ARG A 94 22.19 -7.88 -8.35
CA ARG A 94 21.87 -7.26 -9.64
C ARG A 94 20.62 -7.87 -10.26
N LYS A 95 20.06 -7.16 -11.23
CA LYS A 95 18.92 -7.61 -12.04
C LYS A 95 19.15 -9.01 -12.64
N GLY A 96 18.14 -9.85 -12.56
CA GLY A 96 18.09 -11.25 -12.97
C GLY A 96 18.84 -12.22 -12.07
N GLU A 97 19.44 -11.79 -10.95
CA GLU A 97 20.24 -12.65 -10.08
C GLU A 97 19.58 -12.87 -8.72
N PHE A 98 18.96 -14.04 -8.57
CA PHE A 98 18.24 -14.47 -7.38
C PHE A 98 19.07 -15.43 -6.52
N VAL A 99 20.24 -14.95 -6.10
CA VAL A 99 21.19 -15.72 -5.28
C VAL A 99 21.48 -14.94 -4.01
N ASP A 100 21.39 -15.63 -2.87
CA ASP A 100 21.79 -15.07 -1.58
C ASP A 100 23.33 -14.99 -1.53
N PRO A 101 23.92 -13.81 -1.28
CA PRO A 101 25.36 -13.60 -1.37
C PRO A 101 26.15 -14.27 -0.24
N VAL A 102 25.48 -14.71 0.83
CA VAL A 102 26.12 -15.33 2.01
C VAL A 102 26.13 -16.85 1.86
N SER A 103 24.99 -17.44 1.49
CA SER A 103 24.83 -18.89 1.36
C SER A 103 25.16 -19.42 -0.04
N GLY A 104 25.03 -18.58 -1.07
CA GLY A 104 25.12 -19.00 -2.47
C GLY A 104 23.89 -19.79 -2.96
N GLU A 105 22.87 -19.94 -2.11
CA GLU A 105 21.61 -20.61 -2.45
C GLU A 105 20.64 -19.64 -3.13
N SER A 106 19.52 -20.18 -3.61
CA SER A 106 18.42 -19.37 -4.12
C SER A 106 17.92 -18.42 -3.03
N SER A 107 17.91 -17.12 -3.31
CA SER A 107 17.34 -16.11 -2.40
C SER A 107 15.82 -16.27 -2.20
N TRP A 108 15.15 -17.02 -3.07
CA TRP A 108 13.74 -17.39 -2.92
C TRP A 108 13.50 -18.40 -1.78
N ALA A 109 14.50 -19.24 -1.47
CA ALA A 109 14.31 -20.40 -0.60
C ALA A 109 13.71 -20.06 0.78
N LYS A 110 14.12 -18.93 1.36
CA LYS A 110 13.56 -18.44 2.63
C LYS A 110 12.07 -18.15 2.52
N PHE A 111 11.66 -17.49 1.45
CA PHE A 111 10.28 -17.08 1.22
C PHE A 111 9.40 -18.25 0.80
N ASP A 112 9.93 -19.18 0.00
CA ASP A 112 9.27 -20.44 -0.35
C ASP A 112 8.92 -21.24 0.91
N ALA A 113 9.88 -21.41 1.83
CA ALA A 113 9.65 -22.09 3.10
C ALA A 113 8.60 -21.39 3.98
N ILE A 114 8.50 -20.07 3.92
CA ILE A 114 7.47 -19.29 4.64
C ILE A 114 6.09 -19.52 4.01
N VAL A 115 5.99 -19.48 2.67
CA VAL A 115 4.74 -19.74 1.94
C VAL A 115 4.25 -21.17 2.18
N ASP A 116 5.14 -22.15 2.13
CA ASP A 116 4.82 -23.54 2.42
C ASP A 116 4.33 -23.72 3.86
N LEU A 117 4.94 -23.02 4.82
CA LEU A 117 4.49 -23.05 6.21
C LEU A 117 3.07 -22.49 6.37
N TYR A 118 2.73 -21.38 5.69
CA TYR A 118 1.37 -20.84 5.68
C TYR A 118 0.38 -21.83 5.06
N ARG A 119 0.71 -22.36 3.87
CA ARG A 119 -0.12 -23.31 3.14
C ARG A 119 -0.39 -24.57 3.97
N ALA A 120 0.63 -25.12 4.61
CA ALA A 120 0.52 -26.29 5.48
C ALA A 120 -0.40 -26.06 6.69
N ASN A 121 -0.65 -24.80 7.08
CA ASN A 121 -1.54 -24.42 8.17
C ASN A 121 -2.88 -23.85 7.70
N GLY A 122 -3.16 -23.87 6.38
CA GLY A 122 -4.42 -23.37 5.82
C GLY A 122 -4.55 -21.85 5.82
N LEU A 123 -3.44 -21.12 5.79
CA LEU A 123 -3.44 -19.67 5.57
C LEU A 123 -3.12 -19.35 4.11
N GLU A 124 -3.89 -18.43 3.54
CA GLU A 124 -3.63 -17.81 2.24
C GLU A 124 -2.72 -16.59 2.40
N VAL A 125 -1.88 -16.32 1.40
CA VAL A 125 -0.86 -15.27 1.47
C VAL A 125 -1.30 -14.01 0.73
N ILE A 126 -1.29 -12.89 1.43
CA ILE A 126 -1.32 -11.55 0.82
C ILE A 126 0.12 -11.06 0.73
N ALA A 127 0.73 -11.20 -0.45
CA ALA A 127 2.10 -10.77 -0.69
C ALA A 127 2.19 -9.24 -0.77
N ARG A 128 3.08 -8.66 0.02
CA ARG A 128 3.48 -7.25 -0.05
C ARG A 128 4.91 -7.19 -0.56
N LEU A 129 5.08 -6.71 -1.79
CA LEU A 129 6.38 -6.44 -2.38
C LEU A 129 6.84 -5.04 -1.99
N ASP A 130 8.05 -4.92 -1.45
CA ASP A 130 8.66 -3.64 -1.10
C ASP A 130 10.19 -3.69 -1.09
N LEU A 131 10.82 -2.58 -0.68
CA LEU A 131 12.27 -2.42 -0.51
C LEU A 131 13.08 -2.70 -1.77
N ALA A 132 13.23 -1.69 -2.63
CA ALA A 132 14.04 -1.83 -3.84
C ALA A 132 15.51 -2.15 -3.50
N PRO A 133 16.22 -3.00 -4.26
CA PRO A 133 17.63 -3.30 -4.04
C PRO A 133 18.53 -2.09 -4.31
N ALA A 134 19.77 -2.15 -3.82
CA ALA A 134 20.70 -1.01 -3.91
C ALA A 134 21.05 -0.67 -5.36
N TRP A 135 21.11 -1.68 -6.24
CA TRP A 135 21.39 -1.50 -7.66
C TRP A 135 20.23 -0.84 -8.43
N ALA A 136 19.00 -0.91 -7.92
CA ALA A 136 17.81 -0.40 -8.60
C ALA A 136 17.43 1.02 -8.18
N ARG A 137 18.09 1.61 -7.18
CA ARG A 137 17.75 2.92 -6.60
C ARG A 137 18.95 3.87 -6.66
N PRO A 138 18.78 5.20 -6.52
CA PRO A 138 19.91 6.12 -6.51
C PRO A 138 20.92 5.77 -5.40
N PRO A 139 22.23 5.99 -5.60
CA PRO A 139 23.24 5.68 -4.59
C PRO A 139 22.99 6.46 -3.30
N ASP A 140 23.40 5.89 -2.17
CA ASP A 140 23.29 6.49 -0.83
C ASP A 140 21.86 6.85 -0.38
N THR A 141 20.86 6.13 -0.92
CA THR A 141 19.44 6.28 -0.54
C THR A 141 18.94 5.16 0.36
N ARG A 142 17.81 5.41 1.02
CA ARG A 142 17.17 4.43 1.92
C ARG A 142 16.48 3.33 1.11
N PRO A 143 16.30 2.11 1.66
CA PRO A 143 15.60 1.02 0.96
C PRO A 143 14.16 1.33 0.53
N GLU A 144 13.49 2.28 1.18
CA GLU A 144 12.14 2.74 0.83
C GLU A 144 12.13 3.72 -0.36
N THR A 145 13.29 4.15 -0.84
CA THR A 145 13.40 4.99 -2.03
C THR A 145 12.97 4.18 -3.26
N PRO A 146 12.06 4.72 -4.10
CA PRO A 146 11.60 4.02 -5.29
C PRO A 146 12.77 3.75 -6.26
N PRO A 147 12.63 2.74 -7.13
CA PRO A 147 13.65 2.44 -8.12
C PRO A 147 13.81 3.59 -9.13
N THR A 148 14.99 3.72 -9.72
CA THR A 148 15.27 4.67 -10.80
C THR A 148 14.55 4.31 -12.10
N ASP A 149 14.31 3.02 -12.34
CA ASP A 149 13.52 2.51 -13.45
C ASP A 149 12.37 1.65 -12.92
N PHE A 150 11.13 2.02 -13.24
CA PHE A 150 9.95 1.25 -12.85
C PHE A 150 9.84 -0.09 -13.59
N GLN A 151 10.49 -0.23 -14.75
CA GLN A 151 10.52 -1.49 -15.48
C GLN A 151 11.30 -2.57 -14.70
N ASP A 152 12.32 -2.19 -13.94
CA ASP A 152 13.05 -3.14 -13.08
C ASP A 152 12.11 -3.75 -12.02
N PHE A 153 11.24 -2.93 -11.43
CA PHE A 153 10.23 -3.43 -10.51
C PHE A 153 9.18 -4.29 -11.24
N GLY A 154 8.78 -3.91 -12.46
CA GLY A 154 7.88 -4.69 -13.29
C GLY A 154 8.43 -6.09 -13.63
N ASP A 155 9.70 -6.17 -13.98
CA ASP A 155 10.38 -7.44 -14.28
C ASP A 155 10.52 -8.31 -13.03
N PHE A 156 10.80 -7.70 -11.87
CA PHE A 156 10.77 -8.39 -10.58
C PHE A 156 9.37 -8.93 -10.25
N VAL A 157 8.32 -8.12 -10.42
CA VAL A 157 6.93 -8.56 -10.21
C VAL A 157 6.59 -9.71 -11.14
N TYR A 158 6.99 -9.65 -12.41
CA TYR A 158 6.79 -10.75 -13.36
C TYR A 158 7.47 -12.03 -12.88
N ALA A 159 8.73 -11.96 -12.45
CA ALA A 159 9.44 -13.11 -11.89
C ALA A 159 8.78 -13.65 -10.62
N PHE A 160 8.25 -12.77 -9.76
CA PHE A 160 7.60 -13.14 -8.50
C PHE A 160 6.30 -13.94 -8.69
N VAL A 161 5.54 -13.65 -9.77
CA VAL A 161 4.21 -14.26 -10.01
C VAL A 161 4.22 -15.39 -11.04
N SER A 162 5.39 -15.71 -11.62
CA SER A 162 5.57 -16.76 -12.64
C SER A 162 5.81 -18.13 -12.01
#